data_AF-A0A1F4JV84-F1
#
_entry.id   AF-A0A1F4JV84-F1
#
_cell.length_a   1.000
_cell.length_b   1.000
_cell.length_c   1.000
_cell.angle_alpha   90.00
_cell.angle_beta   90.00
_cell.angle_gamma   90.00
#
_symmetry.space_group_name_H-M   'P 1'
#
loop_
_entity.id
_entity.type
_entity.pdbx_description
1 polymer ?
#
loop_
_entity_poly.entity_id
_entity_poly.type
_entity_poly.pdbx_seq_one_letter_code
_entity_poly.pdbx_strand_id
1 'polypeptide(L)'
;MDDGGHYFKNHSIEMTESHQAEKTSIPGTAVSLAQSLGLERDEIRSVRDPAEQIGRLQIPQECLARHAYHRIVIEDSSTRLSFETKVFGRAPYADGLAKIISAVRANQLESRRYNIIEFVKNGWI
;
A
#
# COMPACT_ATOMS: atom_id res chain seq x y z
N MET A 1 1.93 -18.03 8.69
CA MET A 1 1.11 -17.22 7.77
C MET A 1 1.33 -17.86 6.43
N ASP A 2 0.29 -18.38 5.79
CA ASP A 2 0.40 -18.91 4.44
C ASP A 2 0.50 -17.72 3.49
N ASP A 3 1.73 -17.36 3.15
CA ASP A 3 2.11 -16.30 2.24
C ASP A 3 1.89 -16.76 0.80
N GLY A 4 0.77 -16.34 0.20
CA GLY A 4 0.39 -16.71 -1.18
C GLY A 4 1.37 -16.28 -2.27
N GLY A 5 2.40 -15.49 -1.96
CA GLY A 5 3.44 -15.07 -2.92
C GLY A 5 4.17 -16.24 -3.58
N HIS A 6 4.37 -17.36 -2.88
CA HIS A 6 5.06 -18.52 -3.43
C HIS A 6 4.34 -19.15 -4.64
N TYR A 7 3.02 -18.92 -4.81
CA TYR A 7 2.29 -19.35 -5.99
C TYR A 7 2.69 -18.58 -7.26
N PHE A 8 3.28 -17.39 -7.12
CA PHE A 8 3.68 -16.54 -8.23
C PHE A 8 5.16 -16.63 -8.59
N LYS A 9 5.94 -17.55 -8.00
CA LYS A 9 7.40 -17.69 -8.19
C LYS A 9 7.89 -17.85 -9.64
N ASN A 10 7.01 -18.27 -10.55
CA ASN A 10 7.31 -18.45 -11.98
C ASN A 10 6.74 -17.32 -12.86
N HIS A 11 6.18 -16.27 -12.26
CA HIS A 11 5.62 -15.11 -12.96
C HIS A 11 6.60 -13.94 -12.89
N SER A 12 6.49 -13.02 -13.85
CA SER A 12 7.11 -11.71 -13.72
C SER A 12 6.31 -10.91 -12.71
N ILE A 13 6.99 -10.29 -11.73
CA ILE A 13 6.36 -9.43 -10.74
C ILE A 13 7.04 -8.06 -10.78
N GLU A 14 6.25 -7.02 -11.04
CA GLU A 14 6.70 -5.63 -10.95
C GLU A 14 6.02 -4.95 -9.76
N MET A 15 6.82 -4.29 -8.92
CA MET A 15 6.34 -3.45 -7.83
C MET A 15 6.75 -2.00 -8.07
N THR A 16 5.78 -1.11 -8.23
CA THR A 16 5.99 0.33 -8.33
C THR A 16 5.35 1.04 -7.15
N GLU A 17 6.04 2.00 -6.56
CA GLU A 17 5.47 2.89 -5.54
C GLU A 17 5.74 4.36 -5.87
N SER A 18 4.87 5.25 -5.38
CA SER A 18 5.03 6.69 -5.56
C SER A 18 4.53 7.47 -4.36
N HIS A 19 5.32 8.49 -4.01
CA HIS A 19 5.12 9.44 -2.92
C HIS A 19 5.67 10.83 -3.33
N GLN A 20 5.57 11.82 -2.46
CA GLN A 20 6.13 13.16 -2.72
C GLN A 20 7.63 13.11 -3.03
N ALA A 21 8.11 14.06 -3.85
CA ALA A 21 9.46 14.08 -4.39
C ALA A 21 10.57 14.03 -3.32
N GLU A 22 10.38 14.68 -2.17
CA GLU A 22 11.40 14.71 -1.11
C GLU A 22 11.48 13.40 -0.31
N LYS A 23 10.58 12.44 -0.54
CA LYS A 23 10.60 11.15 0.17
C LYS A 23 11.67 10.23 -0.41
N THR A 24 12.83 10.21 0.23
CA THR A 24 13.98 9.38 -0.17
C THR A 24 13.88 7.93 0.29
N SER A 25 13.07 7.62 1.31
CA SER A 25 12.88 6.26 1.80
C SER A 25 11.72 5.55 1.14
N ILE A 26 11.92 4.26 0.84
CA ILE A 26 10.85 3.37 0.38
C ILE A 26 9.84 3.17 1.53
N PRO A 27 8.53 3.38 1.30
CA PRO A 27 7.51 3.20 2.32
C PRO A 27 7.49 1.77 2.88
N GLY A 28 7.29 1.63 4.20
CA GLY A 28 7.20 0.32 4.84
C GLY A 28 6.12 -0.58 4.23
N THR A 29 4.97 0.00 3.86
CA THR A 29 3.89 -0.73 3.16
C THR A 29 4.36 -1.31 1.83
N ALA A 30 5.15 -0.58 1.05
CA ALA A 30 5.70 -1.09 -0.21
C ALA A 30 6.67 -2.25 0.03
N VAL A 31 7.52 -2.14 1.05
CA VAL A 31 8.44 -3.22 1.45
C VAL A 31 7.67 -4.47 1.90
N SER A 32 6.66 -4.32 2.74
CA SER A 32 5.85 -5.46 3.20
C SER A 32 5.08 -6.14 2.06
N LEU A 33 4.58 -5.38 1.10
CA LEU A 33 3.94 -5.93 -0.10
C LEU A 33 4.93 -6.69 -0.98
N ALA A 34 6.10 -6.12 -1.24
CA ALA A 34 7.17 -6.77 -2.00
C ALA A 34 7.61 -8.09 -1.36
N GLN A 35 7.90 -8.08 -0.05
CA GLN A 35 8.30 -9.28 0.69
C GLN A 35 7.24 -10.37 0.67
N SER A 36 5.95 -10.00 0.74
CA SER A 36 4.83 -10.95 0.66
C SER A 36 4.73 -11.64 -0.71
N LEU A 37 5.38 -11.08 -1.74
CA LEU A 37 5.47 -11.61 -3.09
C LEU A 37 6.84 -12.23 -3.41
N GLY A 38 7.75 -12.26 -2.43
CA GLY A 38 9.11 -12.77 -2.62
C GLY A 38 10.07 -11.81 -3.34
N LEU A 39 9.73 -10.52 -3.41
CA LEU A 39 10.60 -9.48 -3.95
C LEU A 39 11.47 -8.86 -2.85
N GLU A 40 12.72 -8.57 -3.21
CA GLU A 40 13.66 -7.80 -2.42
C GLU A 40 13.35 -6.30 -2.48
N ARG A 41 13.88 -5.55 -1.52
CA ARG A 41 13.59 -4.11 -1.39
C ARG A 41 14.05 -3.31 -2.61
N ASP A 42 15.19 -3.66 -3.18
CA ASP A 42 15.81 -2.97 -4.33
C ASP A 42 15.10 -3.27 -5.65
N GLU A 43 14.22 -4.26 -5.69
CA GLU A 43 13.33 -4.55 -6.82
C GLU A 43 12.11 -3.61 -6.88
N ILE A 44 11.90 -2.78 -5.83
CA ILE A 44 10.81 -1.81 -5.78
C ILE A 44 11.17 -0.57 -6.59
N ARG A 45 10.42 -0.31 -7.66
CA ARG A 45 10.57 0.90 -8.47
C ARG A 45 9.91 2.10 -7.78
N SER A 46 10.73 3.01 -7.29
CA SER A 46 10.29 4.28 -6.70
C SER A 46 10.11 5.36 -7.78
N VAL A 47 8.90 5.92 -7.92
CA VAL A 47 8.63 7.04 -8.84
C VAL A 47 8.51 8.34 -8.05
N ARG A 48 9.34 9.31 -8.40
CA ARG A 48 9.40 10.64 -7.78
C ARG A 48 9.31 11.79 -8.78
N ASP A 49 9.53 11.53 -10.06
CA ASP A 49 9.40 12.53 -11.13
C ASP A 49 7.92 12.95 -11.28
N PRO A 50 7.56 14.22 -11.01
CA PRO A 50 6.19 14.70 -11.14
C PRO A 50 5.57 14.45 -12.52
N ALA A 51 6.37 14.50 -13.60
CA ALA A 51 5.86 14.26 -14.94
C ALA A 51 5.41 12.80 -15.11
N GLU A 52 6.18 11.84 -14.60
CA GLU A 52 5.78 10.43 -14.58
C GLU A 52 4.62 10.18 -13.60
N GLN A 53 4.62 10.83 -12.44
CA GLN A 53 3.55 10.70 -11.44
C GLN A 53 2.19 11.14 -12.00
N ILE A 54 2.13 12.26 -12.71
CA ILE A 54 0.91 12.73 -13.37
C ILE A 54 0.62 11.87 -14.60
N GLY A 55 1.56 11.78 -15.53
CA GLY A 55 1.31 11.21 -16.85
C GLY A 55 1.09 9.70 -16.85
N ARG A 56 1.91 8.96 -16.09
CA ARG A 56 1.87 7.49 -16.09
C ARG A 56 1.05 6.94 -14.92
N LEU A 57 1.23 7.50 -13.72
CA LEU A 57 0.56 6.99 -12.51
C LEU A 57 -0.79 7.65 -12.26
N GLN A 58 -1.15 8.67 -13.06
CA GLN A 58 -2.42 9.38 -12.98
C GLN A 58 -2.68 9.95 -11.57
N ILE A 59 -1.63 10.44 -10.91
CA ILE A 59 -1.72 11.14 -9.64
C ILE A 59 -2.20 12.57 -9.92
N PRO A 60 -3.30 13.04 -9.31
CA PRO A 60 -3.77 14.41 -9.48
C PRO A 60 -2.68 15.42 -9.09
N GLN A 61 -2.53 16.48 -9.87
CA GLN A 61 -1.47 17.47 -9.68
C GLN A 61 -1.52 18.10 -8.27
N GLU A 62 -2.72 18.36 -7.77
CA GLU A 62 -2.97 18.90 -6.43
C GLU A 62 -2.60 17.92 -5.29
N CYS A 63 -2.40 16.64 -5.60
CA CYS A 63 -2.07 15.60 -4.65
C CYS A 63 -0.58 15.22 -4.65
N LEU A 64 0.26 15.78 -5.54
CA LEU A 64 1.69 15.42 -5.63
C LEU A 64 2.47 15.65 -4.33
N ALA A 65 2.10 16.67 -3.55
CA ALA A 65 2.71 16.93 -2.26
C ALA A 65 2.26 15.94 -1.18
N ARG A 66 1.18 15.19 -1.41
CA ARG A 66 0.63 14.24 -0.45
C ARG A 66 -0.22 13.16 -1.13
N HIS A 67 0.46 12.07 -1.48
CA HIS A 67 -0.16 10.83 -1.91
C HIS A 67 0.60 9.62 -1.37
N ALA A 68 -0.05 8.47 -1.42
CA ALA A 68 0.60 7.17 -1.36
C ALA A 68 0.01 6.31 -2.48
N TYR A 69 0.88 5.86 -3.38
CA TYR A 69 0.52 5.01 -4.50
C TYR A 69 1.37 3.75 -4.48
N HIS A 70 0.75 2.60 -4.70
CA HIS A 70 1.44 1.34 -4.92
C HIS A 70 0.75 0.61 -6.06
N ARG A 71 1.54 -0.02 -6.93
CA ARG A 71 1.08 -0.88 -8.00
C ARG A 71 1.89 -2.16 -8.03
N ILE A 72 1.19 -3.28 -8.04
CA ILE A 72 1.75 -4.61 -8.25
C ILE A 72 1.23 -5.08 -9.61
N VAL A 73 2.11 -5.55 -10.47
CA VAL A 73 1.76 -6.30 -11.68
C VAL A 73 2.35 -7.70 -11.56
N ILE A 74 1.54 -8.72 -11.77
CA ILE A 74 1.98 -10.11 -11.85
C ILE A 74 1.54 -10.65 -13.21
N GLU A 75 2.47 -11.15 -14.02
CA GLU A 75 2.15 -11.59 -15.38
C GLU A 75 2.95 -12.79 -15.89
N ASP A 76 2.32 -13.51 -16.82
CA ASP A 76 2.91 -14.56 -17.65
C ASP A 76 2.62 -14.30 -19.14
N SER A 77 2.84 -15.29 -20.02
CA SER A 77 2.62 -15.15 -21.47
C SER A 77 1.17 -14.84 -21.91
N SER A 78 0.20 -15.06 -21.02
CA SER A 78 -1.24 -15.08 -21.33
C SER A 78 -2.09 -14.33 -20.31
N THR A 79 -1.56 -14.07 -19.12
CA THR A 79 -2.29 -13.53 -17.98
C THR A 79 -1.57 -12.35 -17.39
N ARG A 80 -2.33 -11.31 -17.02
CA ARG A 80 -1.83 -10.15 -16.29
C ARG A 80 -2.78 -9.78 -15.16
N LEU A 81 -2.26 -9.75 -13.95
CA LEU A 81 -2.94 -9.26 -12.76
C LEU A 81 -2.33 -7.91 -12.38
N SER A 82 -3.17 -6.93 -12.03
CA SER A 82 -2.71 -5.62 -11.56
C SER A 82 -3.51 -5.20 -10.35
N PHE A 83 -2.81 -4.81 -9.28
CA PHE A 83 -3.39 -4.28 -8.06
C PHE A 83 -2.86 -2.86 -7.85
N GLU A 84 -3.74 -1.91 -7.55
CA GLU A 84 -3.34 -0.54 -7.24
C GLU A 84 -3.97 -0.09 -5.92
N THR A 85 -3.17 0.55 -5.08
CA THR A 85 -3.68 1.32 -3.93
C THR A 85 -3.40 2.79 -4.19
N LYS A 86 -4.45 3.63 -4.17
CA LYS A 86 -4.37 5.07 -4.40
C LYS A 86 -4.90 5.80 -3.18
N VAL A 87 -4.03 6.53 -2.50
CA VAL A 87 -4.41 7.40 -1.39
C VAL A 87 -4.01 8.82 -1.77
N PHE A 88 -4.99 9.67 -2.00
CA PHE A 88 -4.79 11.05 -2.42
C PHE A 88 -5.23 12.00 -1.29
N GLY A 89 -4.34 12.95 -0.95
CA GLY A 89 -4.60 13.95 0.07
C GLY A 89 -4.64 13.42 1.51
N ARG A 90 -5.40 14.11 2.37
CA ARG A 90 -5.47 13.84 3.83
C ARG A 90 -6.71 13.07 4.26
N ALA A 91 -7.80 13.15 3.49
CA ALA A 91 -9.11 12.68 3.92
C ALA A 91 -9.15 11.20 4.33
N PRO A 92 -8.55 10.25 3.58
CA PRO A 92 -8.63 8.83 3.95
C PRO A 92 -8.05 8.49 5.33
N TYR A 93 -7.05 9.26 5.78
CA TYR A 93 -6.45 9.07 7.11
C TYR A 93 -7.36 9.55 8.24
N ALA A 94 -8.08 10.65 8.01
CA ALA A 94 -9.03 11.19 9.00
C ALA A 94 -10.21 10.22 9.18
N ASP A 95 -10.75 9.70 8.08
CA ASP A 95 -11.85 8.74 8.10
C ASP A 95 -11.44 7.42 8.78
N GLY A 96 -10.23 6.93 8.48
CA GLY A 96 -9.67 5.75 9.14
C GLY A 96 -9.55 5.93 10.66
N LEU A 97 -9.03 7.08 11.11
CA LEU A 97 -8.94 7.38 12.54
C LEU A 97 -10.32 7.45 13.21
N ALA A 98 -11.32 8.06 12.55
CA ALA A 98 -12.67 8.13 13.07
C ALA A 98 -13.32 6.73 13.25
N LYS A 99 -13.06 5.80 12.32
CA LYS A 99 -13.48 4.40 12.43
C LYS A 99 -12.80 3.70 13.61
N ILE A 100 -11.49 3.90 13.78
CA ILE A 100 -10.74 3.32 14.92
C ILE A 100 -11.31 3.83 16.24
N ILE A 101 -11.53 5.14 16.39
CA ILE A 101 -12.11 5.73 17.60
C ILE A 101 -13.50 5.16 17.88
N SER A 102 -14.33 5.01 16.84
CA SER A 102 -15.66 4.40 16.96
C SER A 102 -15.59 2.96 17.42
N ALA A 103 -14.67 2.15 16.85
CA ALA A 103 -14.45 0.77 17.25
C ALA A 103 -13.95 0.65 18.69
N VAL A 104 -13.02 1.52 19.11
CA VAL A 104 -12.54 1.58 20.51
C VAL A 104 -13.68 1.91 21.47
N ARG A 105 -14.60 2.79 21.09
CA ARG A 105 -15.76 3.15 21.92
C ARG A 105 -16.83 2.07 21.99
N ALA A 106 -17.03 1.33 20.90
CA ALA A 106 -18.07 0.32 20.78
C ALA A 106 -17.70 -1.04 21.40
N ASN A 107 -16.41 -1.30 21.65
CA ASN A 107 -15.92 -2.58 22.12
C ASN A 107 -15.21 -2.43 23.48
N GLN A 108 -15.36 -3.44 24.34
CA GLN A 108 -14.60 -3.51 25.59
C GLN A 108 -13.19 -4.01 25.30
N LEU A 109 -12.19 -3.15 25.54
CA LEU A 109 -10.78 -3.45 25.30
C LEU A 109 -10.03 -3.61 26.62
N GLU A 110 -9.04 -4.51 26.61
CA GLU A 110 -8.04 -4.64 27.67
C GLU A 110 -7.07 -3.45 27.62
N SER A 111 -6.42 -3.13 28.75
CA SER A 111 -5.40 -2.09 28.80
C SER A 111 -4.07 -2.61 28.25
N ARG A 112 -3.96 -2.70 26.92
CA ARG A 112 -2.75 -3.11 26.21
C ARG A 112 -2.59 -2.38 24.89
N ARG A 113 -1.45 -2.58 24.23
CA ARG A 113 -1.23 -2.13 22.86
C ARG A 113 -1.97 -3.06 21.90
N TYR A 114 -2.63 -2.46 20.91
CA TYR A 114 -3.32 -3.15 19.83
C TYR A 114 -2.67 -2.83 18.50
N ASN A 115 -2.55 -3.84 17.64
CA ASN A 115 -2.28 -3.64 16.23
C ASN A 115 -3.62 -3.40 15.49
N ILE A 116 -3.63 -2.48 14.54
CA ILE A 116 -4.82 -2.19 13.72
C ILE A 116 -5.39 -3.43 13.00
N ILE A 117 -4.52 -4.40 12.67
CA ILE A 117 -4.93 -5.66 12.04
C ILE A 117 -5.81 -6.50 12.97
N GLU A 118 -5.70 -6.37 14.29
CA GLU A 118 -6.62 -7.04 15.23
C GLU A 118 -8.05 -6.51 15.06
N PHE A 119 -8.22 -5.21 14.84
CA PHE A 119 -9.53 -4.59 14.65
C PHE A 119 -10.16 -5.06 13.34
N VAL A 120 -9.37 -5.16 12.27
CA VAL A 120 -9.82 -5.72 10.98
C VAL A 120 -10.23 -7.18 11.13
N LYS A 121 -9.41 -8.01 11.78
CA LYS A 121 -9.70 -9.44 12.00
C LYS A 121 -10.94 -9.68 12.86
N ASN A 122 -11.19 -8.80 13.82
CA ASN A 122 -12.39 -8.84 14.65
C ASN A 122 -13.63 -8.28 13.93
N GLY A 123 -13.49 -7.75 12.71
CA GLY A 123 -14.57 -7.15 11.94
C GLY A 123 -15.09 -5.83 12.52
N TRP A 124 -14.27 -5.13 13.29
CA TRP A 124 -14.67 -3.86 13.92
C TRP A 124 -14.50 -2.66 12.99
N ILE A 125 -13.65 -2.78 11.97
CA ILE A 125 -13.39 -1.75 10.95
C ILE A 125 -13.17 -2.37 9.57
#